data_AF-A0A2N2S764-F1
#
_entry.id   AF-A0A2N2S764-F1
#
_cell.length_a   1.000
_cell.length_b   1.000
_cell.length_c   1.000
_cell.angle_alpha   90.00
_cell.angle_beta   90.00
_cell.angle_gamma   90.00
#
_symmetry.space_group_name_H-M   'P 1'
#
loop_
_entity.id
_entity.type
_entity.pdbx_description
1 polymer ?
#
loop_
_entity_poly.entity_id
_entity_poly.type
_entity_poly.pdbx_seq_one_letter_code
_entity_poly.pdbx_strand_id
1 'polypeptide(L)'
;FLPFADMSLDLLLLPHRLEFSERPHQTLREAARVMMPEGHLLISGFNPLSTWGATAGINKWLFKNQTYPWNGKFIGLTRLKDWLALLGFEVISVETCCHVPPFEQPSWHKRSAFMDKVGMRCCARLGGDYFIVAKKRVVGMTPIKPNWKTTPLKSALAVRQPKSNTVQSNSVQSNSVQSKPVQKTVKK
;
A
#
# COMPACT_ATOMS: atom_id res chain seq x y z
N PHE A 1 5.79 -21.17 -7.55
CA PHE A 1 6.66 -20.11 -6.99
C PHE A 1 6.58 -18.89 -7.90
N LEU A 2 6.61 -17.68 -7.34
CA LEU A 2 6.52 -16.44 -8.12
C LEU A 2 7.93 -16.04 -8.59
N PRO A 3 8.15 -15.80 -9.91
CA PRO A 3 9.47 -15.52 -10.48
C PRO A 3 9.88 -14.06 -10.27
N PHE A 4 9.80 -13.58 -9.03
CA PHE A 4 10.18 -12.22 -8.65
C PHE A 4 11.28 -12.24 -7.59
N ALA A 5 12.13 -11.23 -7.63
CA ALA A 5 13.13 -10.99 -6.61
C ALA A 5 12.49 -10.68 -5.26
N ASP A 6 13.23 -10.91 -4.19
CA ASP A 6 12.80 -10.58 -2.83
C ASP A 6 12.56 -9.07 -2.72
N MET A 7 11.49 -8.67 -2.03
CA MET A 7 11.16 -7.26 -1.77
C MET A 7 11.19 -6.38 -3.03
N SER A 8 10.55 -6.83 -4.11
CA SER A 8 10.51 -6.12 -5.40
C SER A 8 9.14 -5.52 -5.74
N LEU A 9 8.07 -5.94 -5.06
CA LEU A 9 6.71 -5.48 -5.34
C LEU A 9 6.17 -4.57 -4.24
N ASP A 10 5.60 -3.45 -4.62
CA ASP A 10 4.92 -2.46 -3.77
C ASP A 10 3.42 -2.77 -3.61
N LEU A 11 2.80 -3.35 -4.64
CA LEU A 11 1.41 -3.81 -4.65
C LEU A 11 1.30 -5.23 -5.21
N LEU A 12 0.60 -6.12 -4.51
CA LEU A 12 0.26 -7.45 -5.01
C LEU A 12 -1.24 -7.70 -4.94
N LEU A 13 -1.81 -8.16 -6.06
CA LEU A 13 -3.23 -8.50 -6.18
C LEU A 13 -3.39 -10.02 -6.26
N LEU A 14 -4.21 -10.60 -5.39
CA LEU A 14 -4.54 -12.02 -5.39
C LEU A 14 -6.06 -12.21 -5.59
N PRO A 15 -6.55 -12.09 -6.83
CA PRO A 15 -7.99 -12.21 -7.11
C PRO A 15 -8.43 -13.68 -7.10
N HIS A 16 -9.19 -14.11 -6.09
CA HIS A 16 -9.69 -15.49 -5.89
C HIS A 16 -8.63 -16.60 -5.98
N ARG A 17 -7.33 -16.26 -5.96
CA ARG A 17 -6.24 -17.23 -6.20
C ARG A 17 -6.01 -18.18 -5.03
N LEU A 18 -6.31 -17.75 -3.80
CA LEU A 18 -6.07 -18.56 -2.60
C LEU A 18 -6.96 -19.81 -2.54
N GLU A 19 -8.13 -19.74 -3.17
CA GLU A 19 -9.18 -20.75 -3.06
C GLU A 19 -8.97 -21.92 -4.03
N PHE A 20 -8.33 -21.64 -5.15
CA PHE A 20 -7.92 -22.60 -6.17
C PHE A 20 -6.47 -23.08 -6.00
N SER A 21 -5.75 -22.54 -5.01
CA SER A 21 -4.40 -22.99 -4.70
C SER A 21 -4.44 -24.25 -3.85
N GLU A 22 -3.66 -25.27 -4.24
CA GLU A 22 -3.50 -26.49 -3.44
C GLU A 22 -2.90 -26.19 -2.06
N ARG A 23 -2.03 -25.17 -1.99
CA ARG A 23 -1.24 -24.78 -0.81
C ARG A 23 -1.31 -23.26 -0.58
N PRO A 24 -2.43 -22.74 -0.01
CA PRO A 24 -2.65 -21.31 0.15
C PRO A 24 -1.60 -20.64 1.04
N HIS A 25 -1.16 -21.32 2.11
CA HIS A 25 -0.09 -20.83 2.98
C HIS A 25 1.23 -20.58 2.25
N GLN A 26 1.60 -21.47 1.33
CA GLN A 26 2.82 -21.31 0.55
C GLN A 26 2.69 -20.15 -0.44
N THR A 27 1.49 -19.95 -1.00
CA THR A 27 1.19 -18.80 -1.86
C THR A 27 1.33 -17.48 -1.09
N LEU A 28 0.80 -17.42 0.14
CA LEU A 28 0.94 -16.25 1.00
C LEU A 28 2.38 -16.02 1.46
N ARG A 29 3.16 -17.07 1.72
CA ARG A 29 4.59 -16.95 2.04
C ARG A 29 5.39 -16.41 0.87
N GLU A 30 5.11 -16.88 -0.35
CA GLU A 30 5.72 -16.34 -1.56
C GLU A 30 5.34 -14.88 -1.78
N ALA A 31 4.06 -14.54 -1.58
CA ALA A 31 3.59 -13.15 -1.60
C ALA A 31 4.35 -12.27 -0.58
N ALA A 32 4.54 -12.78 0.65
CA ALA A 32 5.30 -12.10 1.68
C ALA A 32 6.78 -11.90 1.30
N ARG A 33 7.40 -12.89 0.65
CA ARG A 33 8.80 -12.82 0.20
C ARG A 33 9.00 -11.73 -0.87
N VAL A 34 8.14 -11.71 -1.88
CA VAL A 34 8.29 -10.79 -3.02
C VAL A 34 7.90 -9.34 -2.68
N MET A 35 7.08 -9.13 -1.65
CA MET A 35 6.58 -7.81 -1.30
C MET A 35 7.59 -6.99 -0.47
N MET A 36 7.73 -5.71 -0.82
CA MET A 36 8.49 -4.72 -0.06
C MET A 36 7.89 -4.48 1.33
N PRO A 37 8.70 -4.07 2.33
CA PRO A 37 8.18 -3.47 3.55
C PRO A 37 7.23 -2.32 3.22
N GLU A 38 6.15 -2.18 3.99
CA GLU A 38 5.08 -1.19 3.77
C GLU A 38 4.27 -1.35 2.48
N GLY A 39 4.52 -2.41 1.70
CA GLY A 39 3.74 -2.76 0.51
C GLY A 39 2.30 -3.20 0.84
N HIS A 40 1.41 -3.08 -0.15
CA HIS A 40 -0.01 -3.42 -0.03
C HIS A 40 -0.31 -4.76 -0.72
N LEU A 41 -1.14 -5.56 -0.06
CA LEU A 41 -1.65 -6.83 -0.52
C LEU A 41 -3.16 -6.72 -0.61
N LEU A 42 -3.71 -6.81 -1.82
CA LEU A 42 -5.15 -6.93 -2.02
C LEU A 42 -5.49 -8.39 -2.29
N ILE A 43 -6.41 -8.94 -1.51
CA ILE A 43 -6.90 -10.32 -1.65
C ILE A 43 -8.40 -10.27 -1.88
N SER A 44 -8.89 -10.95 -2.91
CA SER A 44 -10.31 -11.25 -3.02
C SER A 44 -10.55 -12.75 -2.82
N GLY A 45 -11.66 -13.09 -2.17
CA GLY A 45 -12.07 -14.48 -2.07
C GLY A 45 -13.53 -14.70 -1.66
N PHE A 46 -14.03 -15.92 -1.86
CA PHE A 46 -15.39 -16.31 -1.46
C PHE A 46 -15.47 -16.60 0.05
N ASN A 47 -16.52 -16.12 0.71
CA ASN A 47 -16.75 -16.35 2.13
C ASN A 47 -17.50 -17.67 2.38
N PRO A 48 -16.92 -18.66 3.08
CA PRO A 48 -17.62 -19.92 3.39
C PRO A 48 -18.84 -19.73 4.28
N LEU A 49 -18.89 -18.67 5.09
CA LEU A 49 -20.02 -18.37 5.98
C LEU A 49 -21.15 -17.59 5.27
N SER A 50 -20.99 -17.27 3.99
CA SER A 50 -22.06 -16.63 3.22
C SER A 50 -23.15 -17.62 2.82
N THR A 51 -24.32 -17.11 2.44
CA THR A 51 -25.40 -17.87 1.80
C THR A 51 -24.91 -18.62 0.56
N TRP A 52 -23.88 -18.12 -0.12
CA TRP A 52 -23.15 -18.86 -1.17
C TRP A 52 -22.40 -20.06 -0.59
N GLY A 53 -21.51 -19.90 0.39
CA GLY A 53 -20.79 -21.03 1.00
C GLY A 53 -21.72 -22.11 1.61
N ALA A 54 -22.86 -21.71 2.19
CA ALA A 54 -23.87 -22.64 2.69
C ALA A 54 -24.57 -23.41 1.56
N THR A 55 -24.98 -22.73 0.49
CA THR A 55 -25.55 -23.39 -0.71
C THR A 55 -24.52 -24.28 -1.42
N ALA A 56 -23.24 -23.89 -1.41
CA ALA A 56 -22.13 -24.73 -1.87
C ALA A 56 -22.03 -26.04 -1.08
N GLY A 57 -22.04 -25.94 0.25
CA GLY A 57 -21.88 -27.09 1.15
C GLY A 57 -23.06 -28.04 1.04
N ILE A 58 -24.27 -27.51 0.96
CA ILE A 58 -25.50 -28.26 0.74
C ILE A 58 -25.47 -28.95 -0.63
N ASN A 59 -25.10 -28.22 -1.69
CA ASN A 59 -24.95 -28.79 -3.03
C ASN A 59 -23.85 -29.84 -3.07
N LYS A 60 -22.70 -29.66 -2.41
CA LYS A 60 -21.65 -30.67 -2.33
C LYS A 60 -22.10 -31.94 -1.62
N TRP A 61 -23.00 -31.82 -0.65
CA TRP A 61 -23.56 -32.94 0.10
C TRP A 61 -24.68 -33.67 -0.67
N LEU A 62 -25.52 -32.93 -1.40
CA LEU A 62 -26.69 -33.46 -2.12
C LEU A 62 -26.43 -33.79 -3.61
N PHE A 63 -25.56 -33.03 -4.28
CA PHE A 63 -25.30 -33.09 -5.72
C PHE A 63 -23.78 -33.18 -5.97
N LYS A 64 -23.31 -34.33 -6.47
CA LYS A 64 -21.90 -34.57 -6.81
C LYS A 64 -21.37 -33.72 -7.99
N ASN A 65 -22.16 -32.79 -8.53
CA ASN A 65 -21.77 -31.95 -9.66
C ASN A 65 -20.96 -30.73 -9.17
N GLN A 66 -19.64 -30.83 -9.33
CA GLN A 66 -18.66 -29.80 -8.99
C GLN A 66 -18.53 -28.78 -10.14
N THR A 67 -19.55 -27.95 -10.36
CA THR A 67 -19.44 -26.85 -11.33
C THR A 67 -18.66 -25.69 -10.72
N TYR A 68 -17.81 -25.02 -11.51
CA TYR A 68 -17.18 -23.75 -11.14
C TYR A 68 -18.28 -22.76 -10.68
N PRO A 69 -18.22 -22.10 -9.50
CA PRO A 69 -17.10 -21.85 -8.58
C PRO A 69 -17.00 -22.77 -7.35
N TRP A 70 -17.82 -23.81 -7.24
CA TRP A 70 -18.02 -24.60 -6.00
C TRP A 70 -16.94 -25.65 -5.68
N ASN A 71 -15.87 -25.72 -6.48
CA ASN A 71 -14.75 -26.65 -6.32
C ASN A 71 -13.57 -26.06 -5.51
N GLY A 72 -13.65 -24.78 -5.13
CA GLY A 72 -12.59 -24.11 -4.35
C GLY A 72 -12.59 -24.49 -2.87
N LYS A 73 -11.40 -24.48 -2.23
CA LYS A 73 -11.29 -24.53 -0.77
C LYS A 73 -11.57 -23.13 -0.22
N PHE A 74 -12.82 -22.86 0.13
CA PHE A 74 -13.23 -21.59 0.73
C PHE A 74 -12.52 -21.36 2.07
N ILE A 75 -11.81 -20.23 2.18
CA ILE A 75 -11.07 -19.86 3.40
C ILE A 75 -11.87 -18.79 4.13
N GLY A 76 -12.20 -19.06 5.40
CA GLY A 76 -12.90 -18.11 6.26
C GLY A 76 -12.07 -16.86 6.53
N LEU A 77 -12.74 -15.71 6.59
CA LEU A 77 -12.11 -14.40 6.80
C LEU A 77 -11.25 -14.36 8.07
N THR A 78 -11.72 -14.94 9.17
CA THR A 78 -10.98 -15.00 10.44
C THR A 78 -9.66 -15.74 10.30
N ARG A 79 -9.67 -16.87 9.58
CA ARG A 79 -8.49 -17.69 9.34
C ARG A 79 -7.50 -16.99 8.41
N LEU A 80 -7.99 -16.30 7.39
CA LEU A 80 -7.13 -15.52 6.50
C LEU A 80 -6.46 -14.35 7.26
N LYS A 81 -7.19 -13.66 8.13
CA LYS A 81 -6.62 -12.61 9.00
C LYS A 81 -5.50 -13.14 9.90
N ASP A 82 -5.70 -14.31 10.51
CA ASP A 82 -4.68 -14.96 11.34
C ASP A 82 -3.42 -15.30 10.53
N TRP A 83 -3.58 -15.87 9.34
CA TRP A 83 -2.45 -16.17 8.46
C TRP A 83 -1.68 -14.92 8.01
N LEU A 84 -2.40 -13.83 7.76
CA LEU A 84 -1.79 -12.55 7.42
C LEU A 84 -0.99 -12.00 8.61
N ALA A 85 -1.55 -12.05 9.82
CA ALA A 85 -0.87 -11.62 11.03
C ALA A 85 0.43 -12.41 11.27
N LEU A 86 0.41 -13.74 11.07
CA LEU A 86 1.60 -14.60 11.19
C LEU A 86 2.71 -14.26 10.18
N LEU A 87 2.37 -13.67 9.05
CA LEU A 87 3.32 -13.28 8.00
C LEU A 87 3.79 -11.82 8.13
N GLY A 88 3.37 -11.11 9.19
CA GLY A 88 3.71 -9.71 9.41
C GLY A 88 2.86 -8.73 8.60
N PHE A 89 1.67 -9.15 8.16
CA PHE A 89 0.71 -8.24 7.53
C PHE A 89 -0.27 -7.69 8.57
N GLU A 90 -0.48 -6.38 8.51
CA GLU A 90 -1.55 -5.69 9.20
C GLU A 90 -2.75 -5.53 8.25
N VAL A 91 -3.95 -5.89 8.70
CA VAL A 91 -5.15 -5.75 7.88
C VAL A 91 -5.70 -4.34 8.03
N ILE A 92 -5.71 -3.57 6.93
CA ILE A 92 -6.17 -2.18 6.90
C ILE A 92 -7.70 -2.12 6.75
N SER A 93 -8.23 -2.81 5.74
CA SER A 93 -9.65 -2.78 5.41
C SER A 93 -10.13 -4.16 5.01
N VAL A 94 -11.38 -4.44 5.36
CA VAL A 94 -12.12 -5.60 4.87
C VAL A 94 -13.48 -5.14 4.39
N GLU A 95 -13.75 -5.38 3.12
CA GLU A 95 -15.05 -5.12 2.51
C GLU A 95 -15.66 -6.46 2.10
N THR A 96 -16.98 -6.60 2.23
CA THR A 96 -17.67 -7.78 1.69
C THR A 96 -18.77 -7.33 0.75
N CYS A 97 -18.93 -8.05 -0.35
CA CYS A 97 -19.81 -7.72 -1.46
C CYS A 97 -20.67 -8.95 -1.82
N CYS A 98 -21.72 -8.73 -2.63
CA CYS A 98 -22.61 -9.79 -3.14
C CYS A 98 -23.46 -10.45 -2.03
N HIS A 99 -24.47 -9.73 -1.53
CA HIS A 99 -25.37 -10.25 -0.47
C HIS A 99 -26.59 -11.02 -1.03
N VAL A 100 -26.71 -11.11 -2.35
CA VAL A 100 -27.84 -11.75 -3.03
C VAL A 100 -27.58 -13.26 -3.21
N PRO A 101 -28.42 -14.15 -2.66
CA PRO A 101 -28.30 -15.58 -2.90
C PRO A 101 -28.48 -15.90 -4.40
N PRO A 102 -27.78 -16.91 -4.95
CA PRO A 102 -27.75 -17.21 -6.36
C PRO A 102 -28.96 -18.08 -6.69
N PHE A 103 -30.15 -17.49 -6.67
CA PHE A 103 -31.35 -18.18 -7.13
C PHE A 103 -31.48 -17.94 -8.64
N GLU A 104 -31.38 -18.99 -9.46
CA GLU A 104 -31.47 -18.93 -10.94
C GLU A 104 -32.82 -18.35 -11.47
N GLN A 105 -33.80 -18.11 -10.60
CA GLN A 105 -35.10 -17.57 -10.98
C GLN A 105 -35.13 -16.01 -10.96
N PRO A 106 -35.41 -15.34 -12.11
CA PRO A 106 -35.47 -13.88 -12.21
C PRO A 106 -36.59 -13.25 -11.37
N SER A 107 -37.61 -14.02 -10.98
CA SER A 107 -38.69 -13.61 -10.07
C SER A 107 -38.23 -13.45 -8.62
N TRP A 108 -37.25 -14.23 -8.17
CA TRP A 108 -36.67 -14.14 -6.83
C TRP A 108 -35.68 -12.99 -6.70
N HIS A 109 -34.93 -12.66 -7.76
CA HIS A 109 -34.05 -11.49 -7.81
C HIS A 109 -34.81 -10.16 -7.58
N LYS A 110 -36.04 -10.03 -8.11
CA LYS A 110 -36.88 -8.83 -7.88
C LYS A 110 -37.41 -8.75 -6.45
N ARG A 111 -37.66 -9.88 -5.79
CA ARG A 111 -38.08 -9.94 -4.37
C ARG A 111 -36.91 -9.73 -3.40
N SER A 112 -35.70 -10.17 -3.76
CA SER A 112 -34.50 -10.00 -2.94
C SER A 112 -33.89 -8.60 -3.01
N ALA A 113 -34.33 -7.72 -3.93
CA ALA A 113 -33.86 -6.33 -3.99
C ALA A 113 -34.16 -5.53 -2.71
N PHE A 114 -35.27 -5.83 -2.02
CA PHE A 114 -35.56 -5.27 -0.70
C PHE A 114 -34.60 -5.79 0.38
N MET A 115 -34.20 -7.07 0.25
CA MET A 115 -33.25 -7.74 1.12
C MET A 115 -31.81 -7.25 0.90
N ASP A 116 -31.46 -6.80 -0.30
CA ASP A 116 -30.19 -6.12 -0.60
C ASP A 116 -30.07 -4.79 0.16
N LYS A 117 -31.18 -4.03 0.21
CA LYS A 117 -31.28 -2.75 0.91
C LYS A 117 -31.18 -2.90 2.45
N VAL A 118 -31.69 -4.01 2.99
CA VAL A 118 -31.61 -4.36 4.42
C VAL A 118 -30.29 -5.07 4.75
N GLY A 119 -29.77 -5.87 3.83
CA GLY A 119 -28.51 -6.61 3.91
C GLY A 119 -27.28 -5.70 3.91
N MET A 120 -27.32 -4.60 3.15
CA MET A 120 -26.31 -3.54 3.23
C MET A 120 -26.15 -2.93 4.63
N ARG A 121 -27.21 -2.95 5.47
CA ARG A 121 -27.18 -2.38 6.83
C ARG A 121 -26.90 -3.39 7.93
N CYS A 122 -27.42 -4.62 7.83
CA CYS A 122 -27.30 -5.62 8.89
C CYS A 122 -26.27 -6.71 8.58
N CYS A 123 -25.98 -6.95 7.30
CA CYS A 123 -25.25 -8.12 6.82
C CYS A 123 -24.05 -7.77 5.92
N ALA A 124 -23.45 -6.61 6.11
CA ALA A 124 -22.17 -6.21 5.49
C ALA A 124 -20.97 -7.13 5.84
N ARG A 125 -21.18 -8.18 6.64
CA ARG A 125 -20.23 -9.26 6.96
C ARG A 125 -20.50 -10.59 6.25
N LEU A 126 -21.64 -10.72 5.57
CA LEU A 126 -22.14 -11.97 4.97
C LEU A 126 -22.21 -11.90 3.44
N GLY A 127 -21.45 -10.99 2.82
CA GLY A 127 -21.26 -11.00 1.37
C GLY A 127 -20.68 -12.32 0.88
N GLY A 128 -21.07 -12.76 -0.31
CA GLY A 128 -20.56 -13.93 -1.02
C GLY A 128 -19.06 -13.80 -1.28
N ASP A 129 -18.60 -12.58 -1.56
CA ASP A 129 -17.22 -12.22 -1.79
C ASP A 129 -16.70 -11.29 -0.70
N TYR A 130 -15.41 -11.40 -0.39
CA TYR A 130 -14.70 -10.45 0.45
C TYR A 130 -13.47 -9.91 -0.26
N PHE A 131 -13.13 -8.67 0.06
CA PHE A 131 -11.91 -7.98 -0.32
C PHE A 131 -11.17 -7.59 0.96
N ILE A 132 -9.88 -7.93 1.02
CA ILE A 132 -9.00 -7.57 2.13
C ILE A 132 -7.86 -6.76 1.59
N VAL A 133 -7.66 -5.58 2.15
CA VAL A 133 -6.44 -4.79 1.99
C VAL A 133 -5.58 -5.03 3.22
N ALA A 134 -4.42 -5.63 3.02
CA ALA A 134 -3.42 -5.84 4.05
C ALA A 134 -2.11 -5.11 3.68
N LYS A 135 -1.33 -4.70 4.69
CA LYS A 135 -0.08 -3.99 4.52
C LYS A 135 1.03 -4.69 5.27
N LYS A 136 2.17 -4.91 4.61
CA LYS A 136 3.31 -5.60 5.22
C LYS A 136 4.01 -4.67 6.20
N ARG A 137 3.88 -4.92 7.51
CA ARG A 137 4.57 -4.16 8.55
C ARG A 137 5.83 -4.89 8.95
N VAL A 138 6.98 -4.28 8.67
CA VAL A 138 8.26 -4.76 9.17
C VAL A 138 8.65 -3.87 10.34
N VAL A 139 8.93 -4.47 11.50
CA VAL A 139 9.36 -3.72 12.69
C VAL A 139 10.71 -3.09 12.39
N GLY A 140 10.70 -1.81 12.01
CA GLY A 140 11.89 -0.98 11.92
C GLY A 140 12.14 -0.30 13.27
N MET A 141 13.42 -0.16 13.64
CA MET A 141 13.80 0.75 14.72
C MET A 141 13.49 2.18 14.23
N THR A 142 12.45 2.83 14.75
CA THR A 142 12.22 4.25 14.48
C THR A 142 13.15 5.04 15.41
N PRO A 143 14.24 5.69 14.93
CA PRO A 143 15.08 6.46 15.82
C PRO A 143 14.28 7.64 16.36
N ILE A 144 13.99 7.60 17.67
CA ILE A 144 13.43 8.74 18.39
C ILE A 144 14.49 9.83 18.32
N LYS A 145 14.25 10.86 17.50
CA LYS A 145 15.14 12.02 17.46
C LYS A 145 15.13 12.65 18.85
N PRO A 146 16.28 12.77 19.55
CA PRO A 146 16.32 13.49 20.80
C PRO A 146 15.88 14.93 20.54
N ASN A 147 14.83 15.37 21.23
CA ASN A 147 14.38 16.75 21.20
C ASN A 147 15.36 17.59 22.04
N TRP A 148 16.53 17.87 21.49
CA TRP A 148 17.47 18.81 22.08
C TRP A 148 16.83 20.19 22.06
N LYS A 149 16.21 20.58 23.18
CA LYS A 149 15.83 21.95 23.42
C LYS A 149 17.11 22.79 23.39
N THR A 150 17.31 23.57 22.34
CA THR A 150 18.35 24.58 22.28
C THR A 150 17.98 25.68 23.28
N THR A 151 18.36 25.51 24.54
CA THR A 151 18.33 26.61 25.49
C THR A 151 19.25 27.69 24.92
N PRO A 152 18.75 28.92 24.64
CA PRO A 152 19.62 29.97 24.14
C PRO A 152 20.74 30.19 25.15
N LEU A 153 21.99 29.99 24.71
CA LEU A 153 23.16 30.29 25.53
C LEU A 153 23.07 31.77 25.92
N LYS A 154 23.13 32.04 27.23
CA LYS A 154 23.16 33.42 27.72
C LYS A 154 24.31 34.15 27.03
N SER A 155 24.05 35.33 26.49
CA SER A 155 25.02 36.12 25.71
C SER A 155 26.33 36.38 26.45
N ALA A 156 26.33 36.34 27.79
CA ALA A 156 27.51 36.42 28.65
C ALA A 156 28.51 35.26 28.47
N LEU A 157 28.06 34.10 27.96
CA LEU A 157 28.88 32.92 27.69
C LEU A 157 29.15 32.74 26.18
N ALA A 158 28.62 33.64 25.34
CA ALA A 158 28.89 33.60 23.92
C ALA A 158 30.30 34.14 23.65
N VAL A 159 31.16 33.29 23.08
CA VAL A 159 32.52 33.69 22.67
C VAL A 159 32.41 34.82 21.64
N ARG A 160 32.88 36.00 22.03
CA ARG A 160 32.90 37.19 21.18
C ARG A 160 33.93 36.96 20.07
N GLN A 161 33.47 36.80 18.83
CA GLN A 161 34.41 36.62 17.72
C GLN A 161 35.23 37.90 17.52
N PRO A 162 36.57 37.80 17.42
CA PRO A 162 37.43 38.95 17.19
C PRO A 162 37.16 39.51 15.80
N LYS A 163 36.89 40.81 15.71
CA LYS A 163 36.77 41.51 14.43
C LYS A 163 38.14 41.46 13.73
N SER A 164 38.24 40.72 12.63
CA SER A 164 39.40 40.81 11.74
C SER A 164 39.36 42.17 11.05
N ASN A 165 40.34 43.04 11.32
CA ASN A 165 40.53 44.26 10.56
C ASN A 165 40.92 43.90 9.12
N THR A 166 40.02 44.13 8.18
CA THR A 166 40.32 44.02 6.75
C THR A 166 41.28 45.15 6.37
N VAL A 167 42.56 44.81 6.21
CA VAL A 167 43.57 45.71 5.65
C VAL A 167 43.23 45.93 4.18
N GLN A 168 42.84 47.16 3.82
CA GLN A 168 42.70 47.58 2.42
C GLN A 168 44.09 47.64 1.78
N SER A 169 44.36 46.74 0.83
CA SER A 169 45.54 46.83 -0.03
C SER A 169 45.22 47.73 -1.22
N ASN A 170 45.78 48.94 -1.21
CA ASN A 170 45.77 49.82 -2.38
C ASN A 170 46.71 49.22 -3.45
N SER A 171 46.14 48.76 -4.56
CA SER A 171 46.91 48.38 -5.76
C SER A 171 47.45 49.63 -6.46
N VAL A 172 48.77 49.70 -6.51
CA VAL A 172 49.59 50.71 -7.18
C VAL A 172 49.31 50.75 -8.70
N GLN A 173 49.22 51.97 -9.22
CA GLN A 173 49.08 52.32 -10.64
C GLN A 173 50.18 51.69 -11.52
N SER A 174 49.80 51.21 -12.71
CA SER A 174 50.73 51.08 -13.83
C SER A 174 50.20 51.87 -15.03
N ASN A 175 50.85 53.01 -15.28
CA ASN A 175 50.69 53.82 -16.48
C ASN A 175 51.28 53.05 -17.67
N SER A 176 50.48 52.82 -18.72
CA SER A 176 51.00 52.45 -20.03
C SER A 176 50.75 53.58 -21.05
N VAL A 177 51.89 54.12 -21.44
CA VAL A 177 52.29 54.93 -22.59
C VAL A 177 51.31 55.03 -23.76
N GLN A 178 51.16 56.29 -24.20
CA GLN A 178 50.48 56.79 -25.40
C GLN A 178 50.84 56.06 -26.70
N SER A 179 49.85 55.92 -27.58
CA SER A 179 50.06 56.12 -29.02
C SER A 179 48.79 56.70 -29.66
N LYS A 180 48.88 57.95 -30.14
CA LYS A 180 47.98 58.50 -31.17
C LYS A 180 48.48 58.01 -32.54
N PRO A 181 47.59 57.78 -33.51
CA PRO A 181 47.67 58.67 -34.66
C PRO A 181 46.32 59.07 -35.29
N VAL A 182 46.35 60.30 -35.81
CA VAL A 182 45.87 60.72 -37.14
C VAL A 182 44.35 60.88 -37.38
N GLN A 183 44.02 62.14 -37.63
CA GLN A 183 42.77 62.70 -38.14
C GLN A 183 42.37 62.12 -39.50
N LYS A 184 41.07 61.94 -39.72
CA LYS A 184 40.45 62.24 -41.03
C LYS A 184 39.07 62.88 -40.86
N THR A 185 39.03 64.13 -41.27
CA THR A 185 37.89 64.99 -41.62
C THR A 185 37.14 64.39 -42.82
N VAL A 186 35.81 64.23 -42.75
CA VAL A 186 34.92 64.38 -43.92
C VAL A 186 33.55 64.88 -43.46
N LYS A 187 33.16 66.05 -43.96
CA LYS A 187 31.82 66.65 -43.93
C LYS A 187 30.93 65.96 -44.97
N LYS A 188 29.67 65.66 -44.63
CA LYS A 188 28.46 66.19 -45.27
C LYS A 188 27.24 65.77 -44.48
#